data_AF-A0AB38G4Y9-F1
#
_entry.id   AF-A0AB38G4Y9-F1
#
_cell.length_a   1.000
_cell.length_b   1.000
_cell.length_c   1.000
_cell.angle_alpha   90.00
_cell.angle_beta   90.00
_cell.angle_gamma   90.00
#
_symmetry.space_group_name_H-M   'P 1'
#
loop_
_entity.id
_entity.type
_entity.pdbx_description
1 polymer ?
#
loop_
_entity_poly.entity_id
_entity_poly.type
_entity_poly.pdbx_seq_one_letter_code
_entity_poly.pdbx_strand_id
1 'polypeptide(L)' 'MIHHYITHYASNGKDYAEAWIQINIFGKCFCLSKKRTTIERLYADKD' A
#
# COMPACT_ATOMS: atom_id res chain seq x y z
N MET A 1 0.29 7.10 -16.82
CA MET A 1 1.34 8.03 -16.36
C MET A 1 1.27 8.20 -14.85
N ILE A 2 0.10 8.50 -14.29
CA ILE A 2 -0.15 8.48 -12.84
C ILE A 2 -0.93 7.20 -12.49
N HIS A 3 -0.45 6.42 -11.52
CA HIS A 3 -1.08 5.20 -11.03
C HIS A 3 -1.22 5.29 -9.52
N HIS A 4 -2.38 4.93 -8.99
CA HIS A 4 -2.56 4.74 -7.56
C HIS A 4 -2.45 3.25 -7.25
N TYR A 5 -1.47 2.88 -6.44
CA TYR A 5 -1.26 1.52 -6.00
C TYR A 5 -1.68 1.37 -4.55
N ILE A 6 -2.35 0.27 -4.26
CA ILE A 6 -2.65 -0.19 -2.91
C ILE A 6 -2.20 -1.64 -2.86
N THR A 7 -1.41 -1.99 -1.86
CA THR A 7 -0.98 -3.36 -1.60
C THR A 7 -1.28 -3.73 -0.16
N HIS A 8 -1.67 -4.98 0.03
CA HIS A 8 -1.87 -5.58 1.34
C HIS A 8 -0.85 -6.69 1.53
N TYR A 9 -0.14 -6.68 2.64
CA TYR A 9 0.84 -7.72 2.94
C TYR A 9 1.03 -7.92 4.44
N ALA A 10 1.29 -9.17 4.82
CA ALA A 10 1.67 -9.53 6.18
C ALA A 10 3.20 -9.47 6.32
N SER A 11 3.71 -8.89 7.40
CA SER A 11 5.12 -8.90 7.73
C SER A 11 5.31 -8.87 9.24
N ASN A 12 6.20 -9.70 9.78
CA ASN A 12 6.49 -9.80 11.22
C ASN A 12 5.23 -9.97 12.10
N GLY A 13 4.27 -10.78 11.64
CA GLY A 13 3.03 -11.05 12.36
C GLY A 13 2.03 -9.88 12.40
N LYS A 14 2.25 -8.82 11.62
CA LYS A 14 1.35 -7.67 11.48
C LYS A 14 0.91 -7.55 10.03
N ASP A 15 -0.37 -7.25 9.82
CA ASP A 15 -0.92 -6.95 8.51
C ASP A 15 -0.72 -5.46 8.20
N TYR A 16 -0.35 -5.16 6.97
CA TYR A 16 -0.11 -3.79 6.51
C TYR A 16 -0.90 -3.52 5.23
N ALA A 17 -1.52 -2.36 5.18
CA ALA A 17 -1.96 -1.72 3.94
C ALA A 17 -0.97 -0.61 3.60
N GLU A 18 -0.43 -0.66 2.39
CA GLU A 18 0.45 0.39 1.87
C GLU A 18 -0.10 0.93 0.56
N ALA A 19 -0.20 2.24 0.47
CA ALA A 19 -0.68 2.94 -0.71
C ALA A 19 0.34 3.98 -1.18
N TRP A 20 0.50 4.14 -2.49
CA TRP A 20 1.32 5.19 -3.08
C TRP A 20 0.83 5.58 -4.46
N ILE A 21 1.19 6.79 -4.88
CA ILE A 21 0.94 7.30 -6.22
C ILE A 21 2.24 7.20 -7.01
N GLN A 22 2.24 6.43 -8.08
CA GLN A 22 3.35 6.37 -9.02
C GLN A 22 3.11 7.34 -10.18
N ILE A 23 4.12 8.12 -10.54
CA ILE A 23 4.10 9.04 -11.67
C ILE A 23 5.28 8.70 -12.59
N ASN A 24 4.99 8.33 -13.83
CA ASN A 24 5.96 7.95 -14.84
C ASN A 24 6.18 9.10 -15.84
N ILE A 25 7.17 9.97 -15.64
CA ILE A 25 7.42 11.12 -16.52
C ILE A 25 8.81 10.99 -17.17
N PHE A 26 8.89 11.20 -18.49
CA PHE A 26 10.13 11.12 -19.28
C PHE A 26 10.95 9.83 -19.06
N GLY A 27 10.27 8.69 -18.96
CA GLY A 27 10.91 7.38 -18.72
C GLY A 27 11.40 7.17 -17.28
N LYS A 28 11.16 8.11 -16.37
CA LYS A 28 11.49 7.99 -14.94
C LYS A 28 10.23 7.69 -14.14
N CYS A 29 10.36 6.76 -13.19
CA CYS A 29 9.30 6.34 -12.28
C CYS A 29 9.48 7.01 -10.92
N PHE A 30 8.51 7.80 -10.49
CA PHE A 30 8.51 8.49 -9.20
C PHE A 30 7.36 7.97 -8.33
N CYS A 31 7.67 7.48 -7.12
CA CYS A 31 6.67 7.05 -6.15
C CYS A 31 6.49 8.14 -5.09
N LEU A 32 5.28 8.70 -5.02
CA LEU A 32 4.91 9.80 -4.14
C LEU A 32 3.79 9.39 -3.20
N SER A 33 3.59 10.18 -2.14
CA SER A 33 2.50 9.99 -1.16
C SER A 33 2.45 8.57 -0.57
N LYS A 34 3.61 7.93 -0.40
CA LYS A 34 3.69 6.58 0.15
C LYS A 34 3.25 6.58 1.61
N LYS A 35 2.16 5.90 1.91
CA LYS A 35 1.56 5.76 3.24
C LYS A 35 1.39 4.30 3.57
N ARG A 36 1.94 3.89 4.71
CA ARG A 36 1.74 2.56 5.30
C ARG A 36 0.91 2.68 6.56
N THR A 37 -0.11 1.85 6.69
CA THR A 37 -0.87 1.67 7.93
C THR A 37 -0.85 0.20 8.32
N THR A 38 -0.84 -0.06 9.63
CA THR A 38 -1.12 -1.40 10.15
C THR A 38 -2.62 -1.64 10.02
N ILE A 39 -3.01 -2.81 9.55
CA ILE A 39 -4.38 -3.29 9.63
C ILE A 39 -4.42 -4.18 10.87
N GLU A 40 -4.97 -3.67 11.96
CA GLU A 40 -5.45 -4.56 13.00
C GLU A 40 -6.66 -5.27 12.41
N ARG A 41 -6.68 -6.61 12.46
CA ARG A 41 -7.76 -7.43 11.86
C ARG A 41 -9.12 -6.96 12.37
N LEU A 42 -9.77 -6.05 11.65
CA LEU A 42 -11.20 -5.79 11.77
C LEU A 42 -12.03 -6.96 11.22
N TYR A 43 -11.37 -7.99 10.66
CA TYR A 43 -11.92 -9.27 10.21
C TYR A 43 -11.52 -10.45 11.10
N ALA A 44 -11.09 -10.22 12.34
CA ALA A 44 -10.91 -11.32 13.31
C ALA A 44 -12.24 -11.97 13.72
N ASP A 45 -13.36 -11.44 13.22
CA ASP A 45 -14.70 -11.97 13.41
C ASP A 45 -15.35 -12.22 12.04
N LYS A 46 -14.97 -13.33 11.41
CA LYS A 46 -15.79 -14.08 10.46
C LYS A 46 -15.44 -15.56 10.64
N ASP A 47 -16.28 -16.19 11.46
CA ASP A 47 -16.47 -17.62 11.76
C ASP A 47 -15.38 -18.35 12.55
#